data_AF-A0A3N9V9V6-F1
#
_entry.id   AF-A0A3N9V9V6-F1
#
_cell.length_a   1.000
_cell.length_b   1.000
_cell.length_c   1.000
_cell.angle_alpha   90.00
_cell.angle_beta   90.00
_cell.angle_gamma   90.00
#
_symmetry.space_group_name_H-M   'P 1'
#
loop_
_entity.id
_entity.type
_entity.pdbx_description
1 polymer ?
#
loop_
_entity_poly.entity_id
_entity_poly.type
_entity_poly.pdbx_seq_one_letter_code
_entity_poly.pdbx_strand_id
1 'polypeptide(L)'
;MAKWRDQQQANPPHPSDDEVPIRFELFSIERLEAHAISLAQAQKISSGSTGRALLPRLSENSRVLLEAYTGVARAVREQRAIPPAAEWLLDNFHVIKEQVGDIRVDLPDSYYRKLPKLADGALAGFPRVYGIAWALVAHTDSRFAPELLTVFVKAYQTVVPLTLGELWAIPI
;
A
#
# COMPACT_ATOMS: atom_id res chain seq x y z
N MET A 1 -15.29 -36.56 -6.96
CA MET A 1 -16.26 -35.44 -6.89
C MET A 1 -15.72 -34.37 -5.97
N ALA A 2 -15.76 -33.13 -6.46
CA ALA A 2 -15.09 -31.93 -5.98
C ALA A 2 -15.45 -31.48 -4.55
N LYS A 3 -14.44 -31.17 -3.73
CA LYS A 3 -14.54 -30.30 -2.54
C LYS A 3 -13.74 -29.02 -2.82
N TRP A 4 -14.36 -28.05 -3.48
CA TRP A 4 -13.78 -26.76 -3.88
C TRP A 4 -14.42 -25.59 -3.09
N ARG A 5 -14.59 -25.69 -1.77
CA ARG A 5 -15.37 -24.68 -1.01
C ARG A 5 -14.74 -24.15 0.29
N ASP A 6 -13.42 -24.29 0.48
CA ASP A 6 -12.73 -23.70 1.64
C ASP A 6 -11.55 -22.77 1.28
N GLN A 7 -11.56 -22.16 0.09
CA GLN A 7 -10.82 -20.91 -0.13
C GLN A 7 -11.77 -19.74 0.07
N GLN A 8 -12.16 -19.53 1.33
CA GLN A 8 -12.70 -18.23 1.72
C GLN A 8 -11.57 -17.22 1.51
N GLN A 9 -11.82 -16.31 0.57
CA GLN A 9 -11.05 -15.12 0.28
C GLN A 9 -10.75 -14.38 1.60
N ALA A 10 -9.59 -14.63 2.20
CA ALA A 10 -9.19 -13.94 3.42
C ALA A 10 -8.94 -12.48 3.05
N ASN A 11 -9.85 -11.61 3.45
CA ASN A 11 -9.74 -10.18 3.18
C ASN A 11 -8.54 -9.64 3.96
N PRO A 12 -7.70 -8.77 3.37
CA PRO A 12 -6.61 -8.16 4.12
C PRO A 12 -7.07 -7.38 5.36
N PRO A 13 -6.22 -7.23 6.41
CA PRO A 13 -6.57 -6.47 7.60
C PRO A 13 -6.96 -5.07 7.18
N HIS A 14 -7.90 -4.50 7.94
CA HIS A 14 -8.46 -3.20 7.62
C HIS A 14 -7.39 -2.11 7.87
N PRO A 15 -7.28 -1.05 7.05
CA PRO A 15 -6.31 0.04 7.25
C PRO A 15 -6.45 0.85 8.55
N SER A 16 -7.43 0.51 9.39
CA SER A 16 -7.64 1.11 10.71
C SER A 16 -7.24 0.19 11.85
N ASP A 17 -6.75 -1.02 11.55
CA ASP A 17 -6.21 -1.96 12.52
C ASP A 17 -4.69 -1.80 12.53
N ASP A 18 -4.24 -0.70 13.15
CA ASP A 18 -2.88 -0.17 13.03
C ASP A 18 -1.78 -1.10 13.59
N GLU A 19 -2.17 -2.15 14.30
CA GLU A 19 -1.25 -3.08 14.96
C GLU A 19 -0.92 -4.33 14.11
N VAL A 20 -1.72 -4.63 13.06
CA VAL A 20 -1.52 -5.84 12.26
C VAL A 20 -0.75 -5.52 10.97
N PRO A 21 0.42 -6.14 10.73
CA PRO A 21 1.15 -5.96 9.48
C PRO A 21 0.30 -6.35 8.27
N ILE A 22 0.47 -5.62 7.17
CA ILE A 22 -0.16 -5.93 5.88
C ILE A 22 0.57 -7.13 5.26
N ARG A 23 0.18 -8.36 5.66
CA ARG A 23 0.85 -9.60 5.24
C ARG A 23 -0.12 -10.75 5.07
N PHE A 24 0.01 -11.47 3.95
CA PHE A 24 -0.72 -12.71 3.61
C PHE A 24 0.22 -13.74 3.01
N GLU A 25 -0.36 -14.87 2.58
CA GLU A 25 0.32 -15.89 1.79
C GLU A 25 1.11 -15.24 0.64
N LEU A 26 2.39 -15.58 0.54
CA LEU A 26 3.26 -15.12 -0.52
C LEU A 26 2.85 -15.71 -1.85
N PHE A 27 2.74 -14.86 -2.88
CA PHE A 27 2.35 -15.29 -4.22
C PHE A 27 3.55 -15.34 -5.16
N SER A 28 3.54 -16.35 -6.05
CA SER A 28 4.37 -16.34 -7.25
C SER A 28 3.87 -15.27 -8.22
N ILE A 29 4.64 -14.99 -9.28
CA ILE A 29 4.26 -14.02 -10.32
C ILE A 29 2.91 -14.41 -10.95
N GLU A 30 2.73 -15.69 -11.30
CA GLU A 30 1.50 -16.20 -11.91
C GLU A 30 0.30 -16.05 -10.97
N ARG A 31 0.51 -16.27 -9.66
CA ARG A 31 -0.53 -16.04 -8.66
C ARG A 31 -0.83 -14.55 -8.47
N LEU A 32 0.16 -13.68 -8.54
CA LEU A 32 -0.05 -12.22 -8.50
C LEU A 32 -0.88 -11.74 -9.69
N GLU A 33 -0.61 -12.24 -10.91
CA GLU A 33 -1.41 -11.93 -12.09
C GLU A 33 -2.86 -12.40 -11.94
N ALA A 34 -3.06 -13.65 -11.53
CA ALA A 34 -4.39 -14.18 -11.27
C ALA A 34 -5.12 -13.40 -10.17
N HIS A 35 -4.40 -13.00 -9.12
CA HIS A 35 -4.93 -12.17 -8.05
C HIS A 35 -5.32 -10.78 -8.54
N ALA A 36 -4.52 -10.14 -9.39
CA ALA A 36 -4.82 -8.84 -9.98
C ALA A 36 -6.13 -8.87 -10.81
N ILE A 37 -6.32 -9.92 -11.60
CA ILE A 37 -7.56 -10.15 -12.36
C ILE A 37 -8.75 -10.32 -11.42
N SER A 38 -8.62 -11.20 -10.41
CA SER A 38 -9.68 -11.43 -9.42
C SER A 38 -10.03 -10.16 -8.64
N LEU A 39 -9.03 -9.37 -8.26
CA LEU A 39 -9.18 -8.11 -7.57
C LEU A 39 -9.94 -7.10 -8.44
N ALA A 40 -9.59 -6.99 -9.72
CA ALA A 40 -10.26 -6.09 -10.65
C ALA A 40 -11.74 -6.41 -10.85
N GLN A 41 -12.11 -7.70 -10.83
CA GLN A 41 -13.51 -8.15 -10.89
C GLN A 41 -14.28 -7.81 -9.60
N ALA A 42 -13.60 -7.86 -8.44
CA ALA A 42 -14.20 -7.60 -7.14
C ALA A 42 -14.34 -6.10 -6.82
N GLN A 43 -13.41 -5.26 -7.29
CA GLN A 43 -13.34 -3.84 -6.93
C GLN A 43 -14.39 -2.99 -7.67
N LYS A 44 -15.51 -2.74 -6.98
CA LYS A 44 -16.53 -1.79 -7.45
C LYS A 44 -16.16 -0.36 -7.06
N ILE A 45 -16.41 0.59 -7.96
CA ILE A 45 -16.19 2.02 -7.71
C ILE A 45 -17.49 2.72 -7.30
N SER A 46 -17.39 3.67 -6.36
CA SER A 46 -18.49 4.52 -5.93
C SER A 46 -18.66 5.73 -6.86
N SER A 47 -19.90 6.20 -6.99
CA SER A 47 -20.24 7.43 -7.74
C SER A 47 -20.02 8.72 -6.93
N GLY A 48 -19.71 8.63 -5.64
CA GLY A 48 -19.51 9.78 -4.75
C GLY A 48 -18.07 10.31 -4.71
N SER A 49 -17.91 11.61 -4.46
CA SER A 49 -16.60 12.31 -4.48
C SER A 49 -15.87 12.40 -3.13
N THR A 50 -16.54 12.12 -2.02
CA THR A 50 -15.94 12.20 -0.68
C THR A 50 -15.37 10.85 -0.25
N GLY A 51 -14.11 10.60 -0.65
CA GLY A 51 -13.32 9.47 -0.14
C GLY A 51 -12.59 9.80 1.17
N ARG A 52 -12.12 8.76 1.88
CA ARG A 52 -11.27 8.89 3.08
C ARG A 52 -9.93 9.49 2.69
N ALA A 53 -9.31 10.41 3.43
CA ALA A 53 -7.99 10.96 3.05
C ALA A 53 -6.83 10.01 3.44
N LEU A 54 -5.80 9.89 2.57
CA LEU A 54 -4.57 9.13 2.88
C LEU A 54 -3.51 9.99 3.61
N LEU A 55 -3.51 11.31 3.37
CA LEU A 55 -2.50 12.23 3.94
C LEU A 55 -2.45 12.25 5.47
N PRO A 56 -3.57 12.11 6.22
CA PRO A 56 -3.50 11.97 7.67
C PRO A 56 -2.68 10.75 8.09
N ARG A 57 -2.91 9.59 7.46
CA ARG A 57 -2.15 8.37 7.77
C ARG A 57 -0.68 8.48 7.40
N LEU A 58 -0.36 9.10 6.25
CA LEU A 58 1.02 9.39 5.87
C LEU A 58 1.72 10.28 6.91
N SER A 59 1.02 11.31 7.40
CA SER A 59 1.56 12.23 8.40
C SER A 59 1.81 11.53 9.73
N GLU A 60 0.91 10.64 10.13
CA GLU A 60 1.07 9.82 11.33
C GLU A 60 2.24 8.82 11.19
N ASN A 61 2.36 8.14 10.06
CA ASN A 61 3.51 7.26 9.77
C ASN A 61 4.82 8.04 9.86
N SER A 62 4.85 9.25 9.30
CA SER A 62 6.04 10.11 9.32
C SER A 62 6.44 10.52 10.73
N ARG A 63 5.45 10.80 11.59
CA ARG A 63 5.66 11.10 13.02
C ARG A 63 6.28 9.90 13.75
N VAL A 64 5.69 8.72 13.59
CA VAL A 64 6.19 7.48 14.22
C VAL A 64 7.62 7.14 13.75
N LEU A 65 7.90 7.28 12.45
CA LEU A 65 9.24 7.05 11.90
C LEU A 65 10.28 8.03 12.45
N LEU A 66 9.90 9.31 12.61
CA LEU A 66 10.78 10.31 13.23
C LEU A 66 11.04 10.02 14.72
N GLU A 67 10.02 9.59 15.45
CA GLU A 67 10.17 9.17 16.85
C GLU A 67 11.10 7.96 16.98
N ALA A 68 10.95 6.96 16.11
CA ALA A 68 11.85 5.82 16.06
C ALA A 68 13.29 6.26 15.73
N TYR A 69 13.49 7.08 14.69
CA TYR A 69 14.80 7.61 14.31
C TYR A 69 15.48 8.35 15.48
N THR A 70 14.77 9.28 16.13
CA THR A 70 15.32 10.04 17.25
C THR A 70 15.65 9.16 18.46
N GLY A 71 14.81 8.16 18.73
CA GLY A 71 15.04 7.16 19.79
C GLY A 71 16.28 6.31 19.54
N VAL A 72 16.47 5.83 18.31
CA VAL A 72 17.64 5.06 17.90
C VAL A 72 18.90 5.94 17.94
N ALA A 73 18.84 7.16 17.41
CA ALA A 73 19.97 8.08 17.42
C ALA A 73 20.44 8.40 18.85
N ARG A 74 19.50 8.51 19.80
CA ARG A 74 19.83 8.66 21.23
C ARG A 74 20.53 7.41 21.78
N ALA A 75 20.04 6.20 21.46
CA ALA A 75 20.67 4.96 21.89
C ALA A 75 22.13 4.84 21.44
N VAL A 76 22.42 5.23 20.19
CA VAL A 76 23.79 5.27 19.66
C VAL A 76 24.66 6.26 20.42
N ARG A 77 24.17 7.47 20.71
CA ARG A 77 24.92 8.47 21.50
C ARG A 77 25.23 7.99 22.92
N GLU A 78 24.34 7.18 23.50
CA GLU A 78 24.51 6.54 24.81
C GLU A 78 25.35 5.24 24.73
N GLN A 79 25.97 4.94 23.57
CA GLN A 79 26.77 3.74 23.32
C GLN A 79 26.04 2.43 23.58
N ARG A 80 24.71 2.43 23.44
CA ARG A 80 23.89 1.23 23.56
C ARG A 80 23.90 0.46 22.25
N ALA A 81 23.91 -0.87 22.34
CA ALA A 81 23.73 -1.73 21.18
C ALA A 81 22.36 -1.48 20.53
N ILE A 82 22.35 -1.40 19.20
CA ILE A 82 21.13 -1.27 18.40
C ILE A 82 21.02 -2.49 17.47
N PRO A 83 19.80 -2.95 17.15
CA PRO A 83 19.63 -4.04 16.20
C PRO A 83 19.92 -3.56 14.75
N PRO A 84 20.26 -4.48 13.82
CA PRO A 84 20.55 -4.11 12.43
C PRO A 84 19.43 -3.33 11.71
N ALA A 85 18.17 -3.61 12.04
CA ALA A 85 17.03 -2.86 11.47
C ALA A 85 17.02 -1.39 11.91
N ALA A 86 17.50 -1.09 13.12
CA ALA A 86 17.59 0.27 13.62
C ALA A 86 18.77 1.04 13.00
N GLU A 87 19.89 0.35 12.74
CA GLU A 87 21.01 0.90 11.99
C GLU A 87 20.59 1.26 10.56
N TRP A 88 19.92 0.34 9.86
CA TRP A 88 19.37 0.61 8.54
C TRP A 88 18.46 1.85 8.53
N LEU A 89 17.60 2.01 9.54
CA LEU A 89 16.74 3.19 9.65
C LEU A 89 17.56 4.48 9.78
N LEU A 90 18.65 4.50 10.56
CA LEU A 90 19.51 5.69 10.70
C LEU A 90 20.13 6.08 9.35
N ASP A 91 20.68 5.10 8.65
CA ASP A 91 21.38 5.31 7.39
C ASP A 91 20.43 5.80 6.29
N ASN A 92 19.19 5.32 6.30
CA ASN A 92 18.22 5.53 5.22
C ASN A 92 17.11 6.55 5.55
N PHE A 93 17.09 7.14 6.74
CA PHE A 93 16.01 8.04 7.16
C PHE A 93 15.82 9.25 6.23
N HIS A 94 16.91 9.72 5.61
CA HIS A 94 16.88 10.83 4.66
C HIS A 94 16.01 10.52 3.44
N VAL A 95 16.12 9.30 2.88
CA VAL A 95 15.31 8.84 1.74
C VAL A 95 13.83 8.77 2.11
N ILE A 96 13.52 8.22 3.30
CA ILE A 96 12.15 8.15 3.81
C ILE A 96 11.54 9.55 3.93
N LYS A 97 12.31 10.49 4.49
CA LYS A 97 11.87 11.88 4.69
C LYS A 97 11.61 12.59 3.35
N GLU A 98 12.48 12.38 2.38
CA GLU A 98 12.32 12.90 1.01
C GLU A 98 11.03 12.34 0.38
N GLN A 99 10.85 11.01 0.40
CA GLN A 99 9.67 10.37 -0.16
C GLN A 99 8.35 10.84 0.46
N VAL A 100 8.32 11.07 1.78
CA VAL A 100 7.16 11.66 2.47
C VAL A 100 6.84 13.07 1.94
N GLY A 101 7.88 13.85 1.67
CA GLY A 101 7.76 15.19 1.07
C GLY A 101 7.17 15.11 -0.33
N ASP A 102 7.74 14.27 -1.18
CA ASP A 102 7.35 14.12 -2.58
C ASP A 102 5.91 13.65 -2.72
N ILE A 103 5.46 12.67 -1.91
CA ILE A 103 4.07 12.21 -1.93
C ILE A 103 3.08 13.36 -1.67
N ARG A 104 3.42 14.33 -0.83
CA ARG A 104 2.53 15.48 -0.56
C ARG A 104 2.45 16.45 -1.74
N VAL A 105 3.52 16.53 -2.53
CA VAL A 105 3.59 17.37 -3.73
C VAL A 105 2.90 16.69 -4.91
N ASP A 106 3.19 15.40 -5.11
CA ASP A 106 2.72 14.62 -6.25
C ASP A 106 1.28 14.13 -6.09
N LEU A 107 0.84 13.89 -4.85
CA LEU A 107 -0.50 13.44 -4.53
C LEU A 107 -1.23 14.41 -3.58
N PRO A 108 -1.49 15.67 -4.02
CA PRO A 108 -2.18 16.64 -3.19
C PRO A 108 -3.63 16.21 -2.95
N ASP A 109 -4.23 16.68 -1.85
CA ASP A 109 -5.59 16.29 -1.44
C ASP A 109 -6.65 16.53 -2.55
N SER A 110 -6.47 17.60 -3.32
CA SER A 110 -7.34 17.93 -4.46
C SER A 110 -7.28 16.91 -5.58
N TYR A 111 -6.10 16.33 -5.84
CA TYR A 111 -5.92 15.27 -6.82
C TYR A 111 -6.44 13.94 -6.28
N TYR A 112 -6.10 13.65 -5.02
CA TYR A 112 -6.59 12.49 -4.31
C TYR A 112 -8.12 12.36 -4.35
N ARG A 113 -8.87 13.45 -4.14
CA ARG A 113 -10.34 13.47 -4.20
C ARG A 113 -10.91 13.12 -5.58
N LYS A 114 -10.15 13.29 -6.66
CA LYS A 114 -10.57 12.97 -8.03
C LYS A 114 -10.43 11.49 -8.38
N LEU A 115 -9.65 10.73 -7.61
CA LEU A 115 -9.43 9.31 -7.89
C LEU A 115 -10.69 8.47 -7.57
N PRO A 116 -11.07 7.50 -8.43
CA PRO A 116 -12.20 6.60 -8.18
C PRO A 116 -12.07 5.88 -6.84
N LYS A 117 -13.12 5.94 -6.02
CA LYS A 117 -13.14 5.33 -4.68
C LYS A 117 -13.78 3.96 -4.71
N LEU A 118 -13.26 3.03 -3.91
CA LEU A 118 -13.87 1.72 -3.72
C LEU A 118 -15.22 1.88 -3.01
N ALA A 119 -16.23 1.17 -3.50
CA ALA A 119 -17.61 1.25 -3.00
C ALA A 119 -17.84 0.39 -1.75
N ASP A 120 -17.11 -0.72 -1.62
CA ASP A 120 -17.32 -1.73 -0.59
C ASP A 120 -16.00 -2.36 -0.11
N GLY A 121 -16.10 -3.29 0.84
CA GLY A 121 -14.97 -4.00 1.43
C GLY A 121 -14.20 -3.21 2.49
N ALA A 122 -13.08 -3.78 2.94
CA ALA A 122 -12.23 -3.19 3.99
C ALA A 122 -11.56 -1.87 3.56
N LEU A 123 -11.49 -1.62 2.25
CA LEU A 123 -10.91 -0.40 1.67
C LEU A 123 -11.99 0.55 1.14
N ALA A 124 -13.26 0.39 1.54
CA ALA A 124 -14.34 1.27 1.11
C ALA A 124 -14.02 2.75 1.40
N GLY A 125 -14.17 3.60 0.38
CA GLY A 125 -13.85 5.02 0.44
C GLY A 125 -12.39 5.37 0.19
N PHE A 126 -11.46 4.41 0.12
CA PHE A 126 -10.10 4.64 -0.38
C PHE A 126 -10.06 4.57 -1.92
N PRO A 127 -9.02 5.12 -2.58
CA PRO A 127 -8.89 5.05 -4.02
C PRO A 127 -8.66 3.61 -4.44
N ARG A 128 -9.20 3.24 -5.61
CA ARG A 128 -8.99 1.92 -6.21
C ARG A 128 -7.50 1.55 -6.31
N VAL A 129 -6.68 2.50 -6.74
CA VAL A 129 -5.22 2.34 -6.85
C VAL A 129 -4.52 2.06 -5.52
N TYR A 130 -5.06 2.55 -4.40
CA TYR A 130 -4.55 2.20 -3.08
C TYR A 130 -4.83 0.73 -2.76
N GLY A 131 -6.00 0.22 -3.16
CA GLY A 131 -6.30 -1.21 -3.05
C GLY A 131 -5.39 -2.11 -3.90
N ILE A 132 -4.97 -1.63 -5.07
CA ILE A 132 -3.97 -2.33 -5.90
C ILE A 132 -2.62 -2.40 -5.16
N ALA A 133 -2.13 -1.26 -4.68
CA ALA A 133 -0.87 -1.21 -3.93
C ALA A 133 -0.92 -2.05 -2.64
N TRP A 134 -2.05 -2.01 -1.93
CA TRP A 134 -2.28 -2.78 -0.72
C TRP A 134 -2.23 -4.30 -0.98
N ALA A 135 -2.91 -4.76 -2.03
CA ALA A 135 -2.90 -6.16 -2.43
C ALA A 135 -1.50 -6.64 -2.82
N LEU A 136 -0.73 -5.81 -3.52
CA LEU A 136 0.66 -6.14 -3.86
C LEU A 136 1.51 -6.29 -2.59
N VAL A 137 1.50 -5.29 -1.70
CA VAL A 137 2.26 -5.30 -0.44
C VAL A 137 1.91 -6.52 0.43
N ALA A 138 0.61 -6.85 0.51
CA ALA A 138 0.10 -7.98 1.27
C ALA A 138 0.70 -9.33 0.83
N HIS A 139 0.88 -9.53 -0.48
CA HIS A 139 1.29 -10.81 -1.05
C HIS A 139 2.78 -10.88 -1.45
N THR A 140 3.55 -9.81 -1.20
CA THR A 140 5.00 -9.76 -1.43
C THR A 140 5.82 -9.61 -0.15
N ASP A 141 5.20 -9.67 1.03
CA ASP A 141 5.83 -9.34 2.32
C ASP A 141 6.53 -7.97 2.29
N SER A 142 5.84 -6.98 1.72
CA SER A 142 6.35 -5.62 1.51
C SER A 142 7.58 -5.51 0.60
N ARG A 143 8.02 -6.59 -0.06
CA ARG A 143 9.07 -6.51 -1.09
C ARG A 143 8.51 -5.76 -2.29
N PHE A 144 9.15 -4.66 -2.63
CA PHE A 144 8.80 -3.84 -3.78
C PHE A 144 9.78 -4.08 -4.93
N ALA A 145 9.24 -4.30 -6.12
CA ALA A 145 9.99 -4.33 -7.38
C ALA A 145 9.11 -3.70 -8.48
N PRO A 146 9.59 -2.69 -9.23
CA PRO A 146 8.81 -2.05 -10.29
C PRO A 146 8.27 -3.03 -11.34
N GLU A 147 8.99 -4.11 -11.61
CA GLU A 147 8.60 -5.15 -12.56
C GLU A 147 7.36 -5.91 -12.08
N LEU A 148 7.29 -6.23 -10.78
CA LEU A 148 6.14 -6.90 -10.17
C LEU A 148 4.91 -6.00 -10.17
N LEU A 149 5.09 -4.72 -9.84
CA LEU A 149 4.01 -3.73 -9.92
C LEU A 149 3.50 -3.61 -11.36
N THR A 150 4.39 -3.55 -12.33
CA THR A 150 4.04 -3.47 -13.76
C THR A 150 3.24 -4.68 -14.21
N VAL A 151 3.66 -5.89 -13.84
CA VAL A 151 2.95 -7.14 -14.14
C VAL A 151 1.55 -7.11 -13.52
N PHE A 152 1.45 -6.76 -12.23
CA PHE A 152 0.18 -6.70 -11.51
C PHE A 152 -0.79 -5.70 -12.15
N VAL A 153 -0.32 -4.49 -12.45
CA VAL A 153 -1.13 -3.42 -13.06
C VAL A 153 -1.57 -3.79 -14.48
N LYS A 154 -0.71 -4.45 -15.26
CA LYS A 154 -1.09 -4.94 -16.60
C LYS A 154 -2.18 -5.99 -16.51
N ALA A 155 -2.03 -6.98 -15.62
CA ALA A 155 -3.03 -8.03 -15.41
C ALA A 155 -4.37 -7.44 -14.93
N TYR A 156 -4.34 -6.51 -13.97
CA TYR A 156 -5.53 -5.80 -13.48
C TYR A 156 -6.30 -5.10 -14.62
N GLN A 157 -5.57 -4.38 -15.49
CA GLN A 157 -6.16 -3.60 -16.58
C GLN A 157 -6.79 -4.44 -17.70
N THR A 158 -6.53 -5.75 -17.75
CA THR A 158 -7.22 -6.65 -18.71
C THR A 158 -8.72 -6.78 -18.41
N VAL A 159 -9.13 -6.52 -17.16
CA VAL A 159 -10.53 -6.60 -16.72
C VAL A 159 -11.17 -5.21 -16.72
N VAL A 160 -10.54 -4.23 -16.05
CA VAL A 160 -11.03 -2.86 -15.99
C VAL A 160 -9.88 -1.89 -16.21
N PRO A 161 -9.93 -1.03 -17.26
CA PRO A 161 -8.88 -0.06 -17.50
C PRO A 161 -8.78 0.95 -16.36
N LEU A 162 -7.55 1.33 -16.02
CA LEU A 162 -7.29 2.44 -15.12
C LEU A 162 -7.32 3.74 -15.91
N THR A 163 -7.84 4.80 -15.28
CA THR A 163 -7.77 6.14 -15.86
C THR A 163 -6.33 6.63 -15.86
N LEU A 164 -6.02 7.61 -16.73
CA LEU A 164 -4.70 8.27 -16.71
C LEU A 164 -4.36 8.80 -15.31
N GLY A 165 -5.34 9.38 -14.61
CA GLY A 165 -5.13 9.89 -13.25
C GLY A 165 -4.83 8.80 -12.22
N GLU A 166 -5.38 7.61 -12.39
CA GLU A 166 -5.03 6.46 -11.56
C GLU A 166 -3.62 5.95 -11.84
N LEU A 167 -3.21 5.90 -13.11
CA LEU A 167 -1.85 5.47 -13.47
C LEU A 167 -0.78 6.45 -12.95
N TRP A 168 -1.05 7.76 -13.00
CA TRP A 168 -0.18 8.78 -12.38
C TRP A 168 -0.10 8.66 -10.86
N ALA A 169 -1.14 8.14 -10.20
CA ALA A 169 -1.17 7.95 -8.76
C ALA A 169 -0.45 6.67 -8.29
N ILE A 170 -0.02 5.81 -9.22
CA ILE A 170 0.76 4.61 -8.92
C ILE A 170 2.25 4.99 -9.03
N PRO A 171 3.06 4.78 -7.99
CA PRO A 171 4.50 5.00 -8.06
C PRO A 171 5.13 3.86 -8.86
N ILE A 172 5.33 4.08 -10.16
CA ILE A 172 6.05 3.16 -11.06
C ILE A 172 7.52 3.48 -11.05
#